data_AF-A0A7Y1UEX3-F1
#
_entry.id   AF-A0A7Y1UEX3-F1
#
_cell.length_a   1.000
_cell.length_b   1.000
_cell.length_c   1.000
_cell.angle_alpha   90.00
_cell.angle_beta   90.00
_cell.angle_gamma   90.00
#
_symmetry.space_group_name_H-M   'P 1'
#
loop_
_entity.id
_entity.type
_entity.pdbx_description
1 polymer ?
#
loop_
_entity_poly.entity_id
_entity_poly.type
_entity_poly.pdbx_seq_one_letter_code
_entity_poly.pdbx_strand_id
1 'polypeptide(L)'
;MKRTVEIILLSLLAAPFPLAADSTIDPVDKFGYGANIGWINFRHDQPAAPEGVVVGAAFLSGFAYSANCGWINLGDGSPGDGVAYSNASGSDFGVNHDGTGILTGLAYGANIGWISFEQTHGKPRVDLATGEFSGFAYSANCGWINLGTGDLVTNSLAAGPDTDGDMIPDAWELEQGAANGTPNNLGLLNKPGDADGDGVSDLDEYHADSNPFDASSYLRITRLELLDTPGDNIELDWTSSDRRVYDVQKSADLVVPFADFAGKTGIPGQAVTTSTALTDPQTIHNFYRIEAKLPLAP
;
A
#
# COMPACT_ATOMS: atom_id res chain seq x y z
N MET A 1 13.38 -10.12 -59.04
CA MET A 1 13.71 -9.03 -58.10
C MET A 1 13.48 -9.55 -56.68
N LYS A 2 14.56 -9.86 -55.96
CA LYS A 2 14.49 -10.27 -54.54
C LYS A 2 14.27 -9.00 -53.71
N ARG A 3 13.19 -8.93 -52.92
CA ARG A 3 12.97 -7.86 -51.94
C ARG A 3 13.61 -8.30 -50.63
N THR A 4 14.73 -7.67 -50.28
CA THR A 4 15.37 -7.76 -48.97
C THR A 4 14.52 -6.99 -47.97
N VAL A 5 14.08 -7.63 -46.90
CA VAL A 5 13.45 -6.95 -45.75
C VAL A 5 14.56 -6.76 -44.73
N GLU A 6 14.97 -5.51 -44.50
CA GLU A 6 15.91 -5.15 -43.44
C GLU A 6 15.14 -5.05 -42.13
N ILE A 7 15.52 -5.87 -41.14
CA ILE A 7 15.04 -5.76 -39.76
C ILE A 7 15.93 -4.74 -39.06
N ILE A 8 15.38 -3.55 -38.78
CA ILE A 8 16.04 -2.56 -37.93
C ILE A 8 15.85 -3.00 -36.49
N LEU A 9 16.94 -3.44 -35.86
CA LEU A 9 17.02 -3.71 -34.44
C LEU A 9 17.01 -2.36 -33.70
N LEU A 10 15.86 -1.96 -33.17
CA LEU A 10 15.75 -0.77 -32.32
C LEU A 10 16.26 -1.13 -30.93
N SER A 11 17.51 -0.77 -30.62
CA SER A 11 18.05 -0.83 -29.28
C SER A 11 17.25 0.13 -28.39
N LEU A 12 16.37 -0.39 -27.53
CA LEU A 12 15.86 0.38 -26.40
C LEU A 12 17.07 0.76 -25.53
N LEU A 13 17.34 2.06 -25.44
CA LEU A 13 18.14 2.59 -24.36
C LEU A 13 17.52 2.13 -23.05
N ALA A 14 18.32 1.51 -22.19
CA ALA A 14 18.00 1.36 -20.78
C ALA A 14 17.61 2.75 -20.26
N ALA A 15 16.37 2.89 -19.80
CA ALA A 15 15.97 4.06 -19.05
C ALA A 15 16.87 4.15 -17.83
N PRO A 16 17.42 5.34 -17.49
CA PRO A 16 18.05 5.52 -16.20
C PRO A 16 17.01 5.15 -15.11
N PHE A 17 17.47 4.40 -14.11
CA PHE A 17 16.73 4.09 -12.89
C PHE A 17 15.95 5.33 -12.41
N PRO A 18 14.70 5.19 -11.95
CA PRO A 18 13.93 6.33 -11.50
C PRO A 18 14.73 7.09 -10.44
N LEU A 19 14.75 8.43 -10.58
CA LEU A 19 15.07 9.35 -9.49
C LEU A 19 14.40 8.82 -8.22
N ALA A 20 15.08 8.86 -7.06
CA ALA A 20 14.44 8.62 -5.77
C ALA A 20 13.09 9.33 -5.76
N ALA A 21 12.01 8.56 -5.59
CA ALA A 21 10.67 9.08 -5.68
C ALA A 21 10.52 10.24 -4.70
N ASP A 22 9.90 11.33 -5.13
CA ASP A 22 9.48 12.40 -4.23
C ASP A 22 8.76 11.79 -3.02
N SER A 23 8.98 12.36 -1.84
CA SER A 23 8.32 11.92 -0.61
C SER A 23 6.79 11.77 -0.80
N THR A 24 6.24 10.68 -0.27
CA THR A 24 4.79 10.40 -0.32
C THR A 24 3.98 11.20 0.69
N ILE A 25 4.66 11.81 1.68
CA ILE A 25 4.06 12.59 2.76
C ILE A 25 3.44 13.87 2.21
N ASP A 26 2.25 14.26 2.65
CA ASP A 26 1.55 15.46 2.20
C ASP A 26 2.40 16.74 2.34
N PRO A 27 2.34 17.73 1.42
CA PRO A 27 3.14 18.96 1.55
C PRO A 27 2.73 19.90 2.69
N VAL A 28 1.52 19.76 3.23
CA VAL A 28 0.95 20.53 4.33
C VAL A 28 1.02 19.74 5.63
N ASP A 29 0.39 18.57 5.66
CA ASP A 29 0.25 17.71 6.84
C ASP A 29 1.44 16.73 6.89
N LYS A 30 2.60 17.24 7.30
CA LYS A 30 3.91 16.54 7.26
C LYS A 30 4.66 16.45 8.58
N PHE A 31 4.02 16.81 9.68
CA PHE A 31 4.67 17.04 10.96
C PHE A 31 4.25 16.04 12.04
N GLY A 32 5.24 15.31 12.56
CA GLY A 32 5.15 14.70 13.88
C GLY A 32 5.68 15.65 14.96
N TYR A 33 5.39 15.35 16.23
CA TYR A 33 5.84 16.18 17.35
C TYR A 33 6.24 15.37 18.57
N GLY A 34 7.35 15.71 19.21
CA GLY A 34 7.68 15.21 20.54
C GLY A 34 8.19 16.31 21.47
N ALA A 35 7.84 16.25 22.75
CA ALA A 35 8.12 17.34 23.71
C ALA A 35 9.62 17.72 23.79
N ASN A 36 10.53 16.74 23.68
CA ASN A 36 11.97 16.96 23.79
C ASN A 36 12.70 16.99 22.44
N ILE A 37 11.97 16.82 21.32
CA ILE A 37 12.51 16.84 19.95
C ILE A 37 11.89 17.95 19.10
N GLY A 38 10.78 18.54 19.53
CA GLY A 38 10.01 19.52 18.78
C GLY A 38 9.29 18.92 17.59
N TRP A 39 9.01 19.76 16.61
CA TRP A 39 8.41 19.37 15.33
C TRP A 39 9.40 18.60 14.46
N ILE A 40 8.90 17.56 13.81
CA ILE A 40 9.65 16.68 12.92
C ILE A 40 8.96 16.72 11.56
N ASN A 41 9.63 17.23 10.53
CA ASN A 41 9.13 17.25 9.15
C ASN A 41 9.48 15.92 8.46
N PHE A 42 8.46 15.15 8.08
CA PHE A 42 8.60 13.84 7.41
C PHE A 42 8.75 13.97 5.89
N ARG A 43 8.18 15.00 5.26
CA ARG A 43 8.37 15.23 3.82
C ARG A 43 9.73 15.83 3.49
N HIS A 44 10.17 16.69 4.39
CA HIS A 44 11.39 17.48 4.38
C HIS A 44 11.74 18.20 3.06
N ASP A 45 10.93 19.21 2.74
CA ASP A 45 11.15 20.18 1.66
C ASP A 45 12.13 21.33 2.02
N GLN A 46 12.61 21.46 3.27
CA GLN A 46 13.52 22.54 3.73
C GLN A 46 14.39 22.18 4.96
N PRO A 47 15.75 22.24 4.88
CA PRO A 47 16.53 22.47 3.65
C PRO A 47 16.37 21.31 2.66
N ALA A 48 16.12 21.63 1.38
CA ALA A 48 15.85 20.63 0.35
C ALA A 48 16.88 19.48 0.35
N ALA A 49 16.42 18.26 0.65
CA ALA A 49 17.17 17.02 0.51
C ALA A 49 16.36 16.06 -0.38
N PRO A 50 17.03 15.25 -1.22
CA PRO A 50 16.35 14.42 -2.22
C PRO A 50 15.65 13.15 -1.66
N GLU A 51 15.52 13.02 -0.34
CA GLU A 51 15.23 11.73 0.32
C GLU A 51 14.26 11.90 1.52
N GLY A 52 13.19 12.67 1.36
CA GLY A 52 12.12 12.73 2.35
C GLY A 52 11.47 11.35 2.59
N VAL A 53 10.69 11.20 3.65
CA VAL A 53 10.07 9.91 3.99
C VAL A 53 9.17 9.41 2.86
N VAL A 54 9.35 8.16 2.47
CA VAL A 54 8.49 7.43 1.54
C VAL A 54 7.81 6.32 2.32
N VAL A 55 6.48 6.30 2.31
CA VAL A 55 5.68 5.21 2.86
C VAL A 55 5.45 4.18 1.77
N GLY A 56 6.07 3.02 1.91
CA GLY A 56 5.88 1.90 1.00
C GLY A 56 4.83 0.90 1.49
N ALA A 57 4.45 -0.02 0.60
CA ALA A 57 3.52 -1.10 0.91
C ALA A 57 4.03 -2.05 2.02
N ALA A 58 5.35 -2.23 2.15
CA ALA A 58 5.96 -3.16 3.12
C ALA A 58 6.90 -2.48 4.14
N PHE A 59 7.40 -1.28 3.84
CA PHE A 59 8.31 -0.55 4.73
C PHE A 59 8.35 0.94 4.37
N LEU A 60 8.90 1.74 5.28
CA LEU A 60 9.23 3.14 5.04
C LEU A 60 10.72 3.27 4.67
N SER A 61 11.06 4.37 4.00
CA SER A 61 12.44 4.74 3.70
C SER A 61 12.62 6.24 3.73
N GLY A 62 13.88 6.68 3.67
CA GLY A 62 14.25 8.08 3.64
C GLY A 62 14.36 8.71 5.03
N PHE A 63 14.35 10.04 5.05
CA PHE A 63 14.71 10.83 6.21
C PHE A 63 13.63 11.82 6.61
N ALA A 64 13.37 11.88 7.92
CA ALA A 64 12.67 12.97 8.56
C ALA A 64 13.68 13.92 9.22
N TYR A 65 13.25 15.16 9.51
CA TYR A 65 14.13 16.17 10.11
C TYR A 65 13.46 16.91 11.27
N SER A 66 14.21 17.04 12.37
CA SER A 66 13.89 17.97 13.45
C SER A 66 14.94 19.09 13.51
N ALA A 67 14.52 20.34 13.64
CA ALA A 67 15.44 21.45 13.83
C ALA A 67 16.25 21.35 15.14
N ASN A 68 15.74 20.63 16.15
CA ASN A 68 16.39 20.47 17.44
C ASN A 68 17.37 19.28 17.46
N CYS A 69 17.15 18.28 16.61
CA CYS A 69 17.83 16.99 16.71
C CYS A 69 18.45 16.50 15.39
N GLY A 70 18.26 17.24 14.29
CA GLY A 70 18.78 16.89 12.97
C GLY A 70 18.00 15.77 12.29
N TRP A 71 18.71 15.01 11.45
CA TRP A 71 18.17 13.95 10.61
C TRP A 71 17.80 12.69 11.39
N ILE A 72 16.71 12.07 10.97
CA ILE A 72 16.20 10.80 11.46
C ILE A 72 16.02 9.89 10.25
N ASN A 73 16.76 8.80 10.20
CA ASN A 73 16.69 7.78 9.15
C ASN A 73 15.60 6.76 9.49
N LEU A 74 14.62 6.58 8.59
CA LEU A 74 13.54 5.60 8.73
C LEU A 74 13.82 4.28 7.97
N GLY A 75 14.92 4.20 7.24
CA GLY A 75 15.32 3.05 6.44
C GLY A 75 15.96 3.49 5.11
N ASP A 76 16.80 2.65 4.53
CA ASP A 76 17.52 2.95 3.27
C ASP A 76 16.74 2.57 2.00
N GLY A 77 15.57 1.94 2.14
CA GLY A 77 14.73 1.47 1.05
C GLY A 77 15.13 0.11 0.49
N SER A 78 16.12 -0.56 1.09
CA SER A 78 16.65 -1.84 0.64
C SER A 78 16.84 -2.82 1.81
N PRO A 79 15.74 -3.27 2.46
CA PRO A 79 15.84 -4.28 3.51
C PRO A 79 16.57 -5.52 3.01
N GLY A 80 17.33 -6.18 3.89
CA GLY A 80 18.23 -7.26 3.51
C GLY A 80 17.57 -8.48 2.84
N ASP A 81 16.28 -8.72 3.13
CA ASP A 81 15.47 -9.78 2.51
C ASP A 81 14.53 -9.26 1.40
N GLY A 82 14.56 -7.96 1.10
CA GLY A 82 13.70 -7.31 0.11
C GLY A 82 12.28 -6.97 0.60
N VAL A 83 11.87 -7.44 1.78
CA VAL A 83 10.47 -7.33 2.25
C VAL A 83 10.37 -6.52 3.54
N ALA A 84 11.28 -6.71 4.49
CA ALA A 84 11.23 -6.04 5.79
C ALA A 84 12.63 -5.90 6.40
N TYR A 85 12.89 -4.77 7.06
CA TYR A 85 14.12 -4.60 7.82
C TYR A 85 14.12 -5.59 9.00
N SER A 86 15.17 -6.40 9.12
CA SER A 86 15.30 -7.37 10.20
C SER A 86 15.35 -6.70 11.57
N ASN A 87 15.85 -5.45 11.63
CA ASN A 87 16.07 -4.69 12.86
C ASN A 87 16.90 -5.45 13.91
N ALA A 88 17.70 -6.44 13.47
CA ALA A 88 18.50 -7.29 14.35
C ALA A 88 19.89 -6.70 14.64
N SER A 89 20.33 -5.75 13.82
CA SER A 89 21.62 -5.07 13.95
C SER A 89 21.55 -3.65 13.39
N GLY A 90 22.59 -2.85 13.61
CA GLY A 90 22.64 -1.49 13.09
C GLY A 90 22.91 -1.38 11.58
N SER A 91 23.04 -2.49 10.85
CA SER A 91 23.27 -2.47 9.39
C SER A 91 22.01 -2.66 8.56
N ASP A 92 20.94 -3.20 9.14
CA ASP A 92 19.66 -3.45 8.47
C ASP A 92 18.54 -3.06 9.45
N PHE A 93 18.20 -1.78 9.40
CA PHE A 93 17.22 -1.16 10.28
C PHE A 93 16.32 -0.23 9.49
N GLY A 94 15.10 -0.11 9.98
CA GLY A 94 14.11 0.78 9.43
C GLY A 94 12.74 0.49 9.98
N VAL A 95 11.78 1.28 9.54
CA VAL A 95 10.37 1.16 9.93
C VAL A 95 9.66 0.27 8.91
N ASN A 96 9.17 -0.87 9.36
CA ASN A 96 8.38 -1.81 8.57
C ASN A 96 6.90 -1.42 8.60
N HIS A 97 6.19 -1.76 7.53
CA HIS A 97 4.75 -1.60 7.38
C HIS A 97 4.16 -2.96 7.02
N ASP A 98 3.21 -3.46 7.79
CA ASP A 98 2.65 -4.81 7.57
C ASP A 98 1.65 -4.89 6.40
N GLY A 99 1.43 -3.78 5.69
CA GLY A 99 0.45 -3.66 4.62
C GLY A 99 -0.99 -3.45 5.08
N THR A 100 -1.30 -3.51 6.38
CA THR A 100 -2.61 -3.18 6.97
C THR A 100 -2.63 -1.82 7.67
N GLY A 101 -1.49 -1.12 7.65
CA GLY A 101 -1.29 0.17 8.30
C GLY A 101 -0.41 0.12 9.54
N ILE A 102 -0.06 -1.05 10.07
CA ILE A 102 0.71 -1.16 11.33
C ILE A 102 2.18 -0.89 11.06
N LEU A 103 2.78 0.01 11.84
CA LEU A 103 4.20 0.35 11.75
C LEU A 103 5.01 -0.32 12.86
N THR A 104 6.13 -0.95 12.51
CA THR A 104 7.04 -1.57 13.48
C THR A 104 8.50 -1.27 13.15
N GLY A 105 9.43 -1.57 14.07
CA GLY A 105 10.87 -1.49 13.79
C GLY A 105 11.53 -0.27 14.39
N LEU A 106 12.61 0.20 13.76
CA LEU A 106 13.51 1.19 14.32
C LEU A 106 13.84 2.31 13.33
N ALA A 107 13.82 3.54 13.81
CA ALA A 107 14.46 4.67 13.13
C ALA A 107 15.68 5.15 13.94
N TYR A 108 16.60 5.87 13.30
CA TYR A 108 17.83 6.33 13.94
C TYR A 108 18.13 7.80 13.66
N GLY A 109 18.33 8.59 14.71
CA GLY A 109 18.84 9.95 14.60
C GLY A 109 20.21 10.09 15.27
N ALA A 110 21.20 10.63 14.56
CA ALA A 110 22.59 10.70 15.07
C ALA A 110 22.72 11.43 16.42
N ASN A 111 21.85 12.42 16.69
CA ASN A 111 21.89 13.20 17.93
C ASN A 111 20.98 12.65 19.04
N ILE A 112 20.11 11.69 18.74
CA ILE A 112 19.04 11.21 19.64
C ILE A 112 18.98 9.68 19.75
N GLY A 113 19.81 8.97 19.01
CA GLY A 113 19.86 7.51 18.98
C GLY A 113 18.63 6.88 18.35
N TRP A 114 18.32 5.67 18.81
CA TRP A 114 17.23 4.84 18.32
C TRP A 114 15.85 5.39 18.71
N ILE A 115 14.92 5.27 17.78
CA ILE A 115 13.49 5.54 17.92
C ILE A 115 12.76 4.25 17.60
N SER A 116 11.95 3.77 18.52
CA SER A 116 11.21 2.51 18.42
C SER A 116 9.78 2.75 17.94
N PHE A 117 9.36 1.99 16.94
CA PHE A 117 7.99 1.86 16.48
C PHE A 117 7.45 0.54 17.03
N GLU A 118 6.69 0.60 18.13
CA GLU A 118 6.32 -0.58 18.89
C GLU A 118 4.81 -0.62 19.17
N GLN A 119 4.24 -1.83 19.19
CA GLN A 119 2.80 -2.06 19.22
C GLN A 119 2.21 -2.28 20.62
N THR A 120 3.04 -2.25 21.67
CA THR A 120 2.58 -2.44 23.06
C THR A 120 1.90 -1.18 23.59
N HIS A 121 2.52 -0.02 23.43
CA HIS A 121 2.01 1.26 23.96
C HIS A 121 1.84 2.30 22.86
N GLY A 122 2.84 2.47 21.99
CA GLY A 122 2.87 3.48 20.95
C GLY A 122 1.84 3.25 19.86
N LYS A 123 1.71 2.00 19.41
CA LYS A 123 0.78 1.56 18.35
C LYS A 123 0.78 2.48 17.12
N PRO A 124 1.97 2.85 16.59
CA PRO A 124 2.03 3.70 15.42
C PRO A 124 1.38 2.99 14.22
N ARG A 125 0.57 3.73 13.47
CA ARG A 125 -0.13 3.23 12.29
C ARG A 125 -0.36 4.32 11.25
N VAL A 126 -0.56 3.91 10.00
CA VAL A 126 -1.12 4.71 8.90
C VAL A 126 -2.51 4.20 8.60
N ASP A 127 -3.48 5.09 8.50
CA ASP A 127 -4.79 4.72 7.99
C ASP A 127 -4.74 4.60 6.46
N LEU A 128 -5.02 3.43 5.92
CA LEU A 128 -4.86 3.17 4.49
C LEU A 128 -5.95 3.83 3.63
N ALA A 129 -7.06 4.27 4.23
CA ALA A 129 -8.11 4.98 3.50
C ALA A 129 -7.85 6.49 3.44
N THR A 130 -7.29 7.06 4.51
CA THR A 130 -7.08 8.52 4.62
C THR A 130 -5.63 8.97 4.50
N GLY A 131 -4.68 8.06 4.67
CA GLY A 131 -3.25 8.35 4.77
C GLY A 131 -2.81 8.91 6.12
N GLU A 132 -3.73 9.12 7.07
CA GLU A 132 -3.43 9.76 8.34
C GLU A 132 -2.61 8.85 9.26
N PHE A 133 -1.53 9.39 9.81
CA PHE A 133 -0.75 8.70 10.82
C PHE A 133 -1.39 8.85 12.20
N SER A 134 -1.24 7.84 13.04
CA SER A 134 -1.63 7.88 14.44
C SER A 134 -0.72 7.04 15.33
N GLY A 135 -0.89 7.20 16.64
CA GLY A 135 -0.03 6.54 17.64
C GLY A 135 1.27 7.31 17.87
N PHE A 136 2.22 6.63 18.52
CA PHE A 136 3.47 7.23 18.98
C PHE A 136 4.66 6.33 18.68
N ALA A 137 5.79 6.95 18.37
CA ALA A 137 7.11 6.32 18.41
C ALA A 137 7.84 6.72 19.70
N TYR A 138 8.79 5.92 20.17
CA TYR A 138 9.49 6.17 21.43
C TYR A 138 11.00 6.28 21.24
N SER A 139 11.60 7.37 21.71
CA SER A 139 13.04 7.51 21.86
C SER A 139 13.42 7.53 23.34
N ALA A 140 14.45 6.78 23.72
CA ALA A 140 14.96 6.85 25.10
C ALA A 140 15.51 8.25 25.45
N ASN A 141 15.96 9.03 24.45
CA ASN A 141 16.54 10.36 24.66
C ASN A 141 15.53 11.49 24.48
N CYS A 142 14.43 11.26 23.76
CA CYS A 142 13.42 12.30 23.49
C CYS A 142 12.03 12.00 24.08
N GLY A 143 11.79 10.80 24.60
CA GLY A 143 10.49 10.34 25.05
C GLY A 143 9.55 10.00 23.88
N TRP A 144 8.25 10.14 24.12
CA TRP A 144 7.20 9.87 23.13
C TRP A 144 7.17 10.95 22.04
N ILE A 145 7.12 10.48 20.80
CA ILE A 145 6.96 11.26 19.59
C ILE A 145 5.58 10.92 19.03
N ASN A 146 4.69 11.89 19.06
CA ASN A 146 3.36 11.79 18.49
C ASN A 146 3.45 11.81 16.96
N LEU A 147 2.85 10.81 16.32
CA LEU A 147 2.73 10.71 14.88
C LEU A 147 1.34 11.14 14.38
N GLY A 148 0.37 11.34 15.26
CA GLY A 148 -1.00 11.69 14.86
C GLY A 148 -1.56 12.93 15.55
N THR A 149 -2.37 13.67 14.80
CA THR A 149 -3.38 14.69 15.22
C THR A 149 -3.95 15.42 13.98
N GLY A 150 -3.92 14.77 12.80
CA GLY A 150 -4.19 15.40 11.51
C GLY A 150 -3.02 16.18 10.89
N ASP A 151 -1.87 16.28 11.56
CA ASP A 151 -0.72 17.05 11.06
C ASP A 151 0.30 16.18 10.29
N LEU A 152 0.06 14.88 10.12
CA LEU A 152 0.92 13.96 9.38
C LEU A 152 0.10 12.98 8.54
N VAL A 153 0.21 13.09 7.22
CA VAL A 153 -0.55 12.32 6.23
C VAL A 153 0.39 11.85 5.12
N THR A 154 0.19 10.64 4.59
CA THR A 154 0.76 10.21 3.30
C THR A 154 -0.31 10.23 2.23
N ASN A 155 -0.02 10.81 1.06
CA ASN A 155 -0.97 10.91 -0.03
C ASN A 155 -0.95 9.70 -0.97
N SER A 156 0.12 8.91 -0.89
CA SER A 156 0.28 7.70 -1.67
C SER A 156 1.08 6.65 -0.92
N LEU A 157 1.01 5.41 -1.40
CA LEU A 157 1.94 4.35 -1.03
C LEU A 157 2.85 4.03 -2.21
N ALA A 158 4.15 3.94 -1.96
CA ALA A 158 5.07 3.39 -2.94
C ALA A 158 4.87 1.86 -3.00
N ALA A 159 4.70 1.33 -4.22
CA ALA A 159 4.55 -0.11 -4.43
C ALA A 159 5.76 -0.90 -3.89
N GLY A 160 6.95 -0.30 -3.97
CA GLY A 160 8.22 -0.91 -3.61
C GLY A 160 9.02 -1.33 -4.84
N PRO A 161 10.12 -2.06 -4.66
CA PRO A 161 10.85 -2.70 -5.75
C PRO A 161 9.98 -3.69 -6.54
N ASP A 162 10.21 -3.76 -7.84
CA ASP A 162 9.66 -4.72 -8.81
C ASP A 162 10.84 -5.10 -9.72
N THR A 163 11.55 -6.15 -9.32
CA THR A 163 12.87 -6.50 -9.85
C THR A 163 12.78 -7.18 -11.22
N ASP A 164 11.73 -7.95 -11.48
CA ASP A 164 11.53 -8.62 -12.78
C ASP A 164 10.59 -7.85 -13.72
N GLY A 165 10.01 -6.74 -13.25
CA GLY A 165 9.40 -5.70 -14.07
C GLY A 165 8.03 -6.07 -14.60
N ASP A 166 7.29 -6.88 -13.84
CA ASP A 166 6.01 -7.44 -14.24
C ASP A 166 4.81 -6.65 -13.67
N MET A 167 5.06 -5.63 -12.85
CA MET A 167 4.08 -4.82 -12.12
C MET A 167 3.51 -5.46 -10.83
N ILE A 168 4.08 -6.55 -10.37
CA ILE A 168 3.84 -7.13 -9.04
C ILE A 168 5.05 -6.79 -8.16
N PRO A 169 4.89 -6.14 -6.99
CA PRO A 169 6.03 -5.78 -6.17
C PRO A 169 6.69 -7.00 -5.51
N ASP A 170 8.03 -7.00 -5.46
CA ASP A 170 8.84 -8.07 -4.89
C ASP A 170 8.33 -8.49 -3.49
N ALA A 171 7.95 -7.50 -2.67
CA ALA A 171 7.48 -7.74 -1.31
C ALA A 171 6.24 -8.64 -1.25
N TRP A 172 5.28 -8.43 -2.16
CA TRP A 172 4.07 -9.25 -2.22
C TRP A 172 4.37 -10.64 -2.77
N GLU A 173 5.18 -10.74 -3.82
CA GLU A 173 5.58 -12.04 -4.40
C GLU A 173 6.33 -12.92 -3.39
N LEU A 174 7.26 -12.33 -2.65
CA LEU A 174 8.03 -13.01 -1.62
C LEU A 174 7.13 -13.44 -0.45
N GLU A 175 6.15 -12.63 -0.08
CA GLU A 175 5.15 -12.98 0.94
C GLU A 175 4.30 -14.19 0.50
N GLN A 176 3.74 -14.15 -0.71
CA GLN A 176 2.93 -15.25 -1.25
C GLN A 176 3.76 -16.52 -1.49
N GLY A 177 4.96 -16.37 -2.05
CA GLY A 177 5.90 -17.47 -2.25
C GLY A 177 6.31 -18.13 -0.93
N ALA A 178 6.58 -17.34 0.12
CA ALA A 178 6.86 -17.87 1.45
C ALA A 178 5.66 -18.63 2.05
N ALA A 179 4.45 -18.09 1.91
CA ALA A 179 3.22 -18.77 2.34
C ALA A 179 2.99 -20.11 1.60
N ASN A 180 3.39 -20.18 0.33
CA ASN A 180 3.31 -21.39 -0.51
C ASN A 180 4.56 -22.30 -0.41
N GLY A 181 5.49 -22.04 0.51
CA GLY A 181 6.67 -22.88 0.72
C GLY A 181 7.75 -22.79 -0.37
N THR A 182 7.70 -21.74 -1.19
CA THR A 182 8.69 -21.41 -2.23
C THR A 182 9.27 -20.00 -2.05
N PRO A 183 9.90 -19.70 -0.88
CA PRO A 183 10.42 -18.37 -0.60
C PRO A 183 11.56 -17.99 -1.57
N ASN A 184 11.74 -16.68 -1.80
CA ASN A 184 12.81 -16.11 -2.63
C ASN A 184 12.72 -16.43 -4.12
N ASN A 185 11.51 -16.50 -4.69
CA ASN A 185 11.29 -16.70 -6.11
C ASN A 185 10.32 -15.66 -6.68
N LEU A 186 10.87 -14.59 -7.26
CA LEU A 186 10.08 -13.48 -7.84
C LEU A 186 9.32 -13.95 -9.07
N GLY A 187 10.00 -14.53 -10.06
CA GLY A 187 9.33 -15.02 -11.29
C GLY A 187 8.44 -16.27 -11.15
N LEU A 188 8.00 -16.64 -9.94
CA LEU A 188 6.94 -17.65 -9.75
C LEU A 188 5.58 -17.09 -10.13
N LEU A 189 5.27 -15.91 -9.60
CA LEU A 189 4.08 -15.14 -9.95
C LEU A 189 4.48 -14.23 -11.09
N ASN A 190 3.56 -14.00 -12.03
CA ASN A 190 3.84 -13.08 -13.12
C ASN A 190 2.55 -12.47 -13.66
N LYS A 191 2.65 -11.28 -14.23
CA LYS A 191 1.49 -10.56 -14.78
C LYS A 191 0.46 -11.36 -15.59
N PRO A 192 0.84 -12.16 -16.61
CA PRO A 192 -0.12 -12.98 -17.35
C PRO A 192 -0.32 -14.39 -16.75
N GLY A 193 0.37 -14.70 -15.65
CA GLY A 193 0.28 -15.95 -14.94
C GLY A 193 -1.08 -16.14 -14.26
N ASP A 194 -1.33 -17.36 -13.85
CA ASP A 194 -2.54 -17.85 -13.19
C ASP A 194 -2.08 -19.12 -12.46
N ALA A 195 -1.43 -18.92 -11.31
CA ALA A 195 -0.62 -19.96 -10.67
C ALA A 195 -1.45 -21.13 -10.13
N ASP A 196 -2.73 -20.93 -9.81
CA ASP A 196 -3.66 -21.97 -9.37
C ASP A 196 -4.67 -22.44 -10.42
N GLY A 197 -4.78 -21.74 -11.56
CA GLY A 197 -5.59 -22.13 -12.71
C GLY A 197 -7.08 -21.79 -12.58
N ASP A 198 -7.44 -20.80 -11.76
CA ASP A 198 -8.82 -20.37 -11.57
C ASP A 198 -9.31 -19.36 -12.64
N GLY A 199 -8.40 -18.89 -13.49
CA GLY A 199 -8.66 -17.94 -14.57
C GLY A 199 -8.55 -16.47 -14.17
N VAL A 200 -8.17 -16.18 -12.92
CA VAL A 200 -7.72 -14.87 -12.45
C VAL A 200 -6.22 -14.78 -12.64
N SER A 201 -5.73 -13.63 -13.11
CA SER A 201 -4.29 -13.48 -13.30
C SER A 201 -3.58 -13.17 -11.99
N ASP A 202 -2.31 -13.58 -11.84
CA ASP A 202 -1.52 -13.28 -10.62
C ASP A 202 -1.48 -11.76 -10.33
N LEU A 203 -1.54 -10.90 -11.38
CA LEU A 203 -1.66 -9.45 -11.22
C LEU A 203 -3.02 -9.02 -10.66
N ASP A 204 -4.11 -9.60 -11.15
CA ASP A 204 -5.45 -9.28 -10.65
C ASP A 204 -5.61 -9.75 -9.21
N GLU A 205 -4.97 -10.87 -8.85
CA GLU A 205 -4.87 -11.34 -7.47
C GLU A 205 -4.04 -10.43 -6.59
N TYR A 206 -2.92 -9.90 -7.08
CA TYR A 206 -2.19 -8.84 -6.41
C TYR A 206 -3.10 -7.62 -6.16
N HIS A 207 -3.86 -7.15 -7.15
CA HIS A 207 -4.77 -6.02 -6.95
C HIS A 207 -5.89 -6.32 -5.95
N ALA A 208 -6.39 -7.57 -5.92
CA ALA A 208 -7.41 -8.01 -4.97
C ALA A 208 -6.86 -8.38 -3.57
N ASP A 209 -5.55 -8.60 -3.46
CA ASP A 209 -4.88 -9.24 -2.33
C ASP A 209 -5.41 -10.65 -2.03
N SER A 210 -5.71 -11.41 -3.09
CA SER A 210 -6.07 -12.82 -2.96
C SER A 210 -4.85 -13.74 -2.94
N ASN A 211 -5.08 -15.04 -2.76
CA ASN A 211 -4.00 -16.02 -2.64
C ASN A 211 -3.84 -16.74 -3.98
N PRO A 212 -2.74 -16.50 -4.72
CA PRO A 212 -2.52 -17.02 -6.07
C PRO A 212 -2.23 -18.52 -6.15
N PHE A 213 -2.29 -19.21 -5.01
CA PHE A 213 -2.11 -20.65 -4.91
C PHE A 213 -3.36 -21.35 -4.38
N ASP A 214 -4.51 -20.66 -4.30
CA ASP A 214 -5.80 -21.19 -3.87
C ASP A 214 -6.92 -20.72 -4.79
N ALA A 215 -7.33 -21.59 -5.73
CA ALA A 215 -8.36 -21.33 -6.73
C ALA A 215 -9.76 -20.99 -6.18
N SER A 216 -9.94 -20.98 -4.85
CA SER A 216 -11.15 -20.49 -4.18
C SER A 216 -11.02 -19.07 -3.63
N SER A 217 -9.82 -18.49 -3.68
CA SER A 217 -9.43 -17.18 -3.19
C SER A 217 -9.34 -16.19 -4.35
N TYR A 218 -10.43 -15.47 -4.60
CA TYR A 218 -10.46 -14.40 -5.59
C TYR A 218 -11.57 -13.41 -5.23
N LEU A 219 -11.50 -12.18 -5.79
CA LEU A 219 -12.51 -11.15 -5.60
C LEU A 219 -13.84 -11.56 -6.26
N ARG A 220 -14.90 -11.72 -5.46
CA ARG A 220 -16.25 -12.00 -5.95
C ARG A 220 -17.32 -11.47 -5.02
N ILE A 221 -18.45 -11.09 -5.59
CA ILE A 221 -19.68 -10.85 -4.84
C ILE A 221 -20.18 -12.20 -4.32
N THR A 222 -20.31 -12.33 -3.01
CA THR A 222 -20.79 -13.54 -2.32
C THR A 222 -22.25 -13.44 -1.91
N ARG A 223 -22.78 -12.21 -1.77
CA ARG A 223 -24.20 -11.95 -1.51
C ARG A 223 -24.64 -10.69 -2.23
N LEU A 224 -25.78 -10.77 -2.91
CA LEU A 224 -26.53 -9.64 -3.43
C LEU A 224 -28.00 -9.88 -3.09
N GLU A 225 -28.53 -9.14 -2.12
CA GLU A 225 -29.87 -9.33 -1.60
C GLU A 225 -30.68 -8.05 -1.69
N LEU A 226 -31.91 -8.14 -2.21
CA LEU A 226 -32.86 -7.02 -2.21
C LEU A 226 -33.62 -7.01 -0.88
N LEU A 227 -33.72 -5.83 -0.26
CA LEU A 227 -34.38 -5.63 1.03
C LEU A 227 -35.70 -4.88 0.85
N ASP A 228 -36.73 -5.29 1.59
CA ASP A 228 -38.04 -4.61 1.66
C ASP A 228 -38.05 -3.45 2.67
N THR A 229 -36.93 -2.72 2.79
CA THR A 229 -36.75 -1.60 3.73
C THR A 229 -36.78 -0.25 3.01
N PRO A 230 -37.46 0.78 3.55
CA PRO A 230 -37.32 2.15 3.06
C PRO A 230 -35.88 2.65 3.25
N GLY A 231 -35.23 3.09 2.17
CA GLY A 231 -33.83 3.53 2.19
C GLY A 231 -32.94 2.51 1.51
N ASP A 232 -31.93 2.02 2.24
CA ASP A 232 -31.05 0.96 1.74
C ASP A 232 -31.87 -0.29 1.44
N ASN A 233 -31.92 -0.62 0.16
CA ASN A 233 -32.78 -1.64 -0.42
C ASN A 233 -31.98 -2.76 -1.10
N ILE A 234 -30.66 -2.73 -0.96
CA ILE A 234 -29.75 -3.79 -1.39
C ILE A 234 -28.67 -3.99 -0.33
N GLU A 235 -28.39 -5.25 0.01
CA GLU A 235 -27.21 -5.66 0.78
C GLU A 235 -26.23 -6.38 -0.15
N LEU A 236 -24.96 -5.99 -0.10
CA LEU A 236 -23.89 -6.52 -0.95
C LEU A 236 -22.71 -6.94 -0.09
N ASP A 237 -22.30 -8.20 -0.24
CA ASP A 237 -21.10 -8.77 0.38
C ASP A 237 -20.14 -9.28 -0.70
N TRP A 238 -18.84 -9.13 -0.48
CA TRP A 238 -17.80 -9.66 -1.34
C TRP A 238 -16.59 -10.16 -0.55
N THR A 239 -15.84 -11.09 -1.14
CA THR A 239 -14.52 -11.48 -0.61
C THR A 239 -13.56 -10.30 -0.64
N SER A 240 -12.82 -10.07 0.45
CA SER A 240 -11.97 -8.88 0.57
C SER A 240 -10.74 -9.13 1.44
N SER A 241 -9.80 -8.18 1.35
CA SER A 241 -8.63 -8.02 2.24
C SER A 241 -8.69 -6.63 2.90
N ASP A 242 -8.20 -6.54 4.13
CA ASP A 242 -8.01 -5.27 4.85
C ASP A 242 -6.79 -4.46 4.36
N ARG A 243 -6.02 -4.99 3.42
CA ARG A 243 -4.92 -4.30 2.72
C ARG A 243 -5.37 -3.59 1.44
N ARG A 244 -6.67 -3.55 1.15
CA ARG A 244 -7.26 -2.95 -0.06
C ARG A 244 -8.43 -2.04 0.27
N VAL A 245 -8.76 -1.16 -0.68
CA VAL A 245 -9.99 -0.36 -0.67
C VAL A 245 -10.84 -0.71 -1.88
N TYR A 246 -12.16 -0.58 -1.74
CA TYR A 246 -13.11 -1.09 -2.72
C TYR A 246 -14.08 -0.03 -3.21
N ASP A 247 -14.38 -0.08 -4.50
CA ASP A 247 -15.43 0.71 -5.12
C ASP A 247 -16.55 -0.22 -5.60
N VAL A 248 -17.78 0.14 -5.25
CA VAL A 248 -18.97 -0.47 -5.84
C VAL A 248 -19.27 0.26 -7.13
N GLN A 249 -19.40 -0.47 -8.22
CA GLN A 249 -19.76 0.05 -9.52
C GLN A 249 -21.07 -0.54 -9.98
N LYS A 250 -21.81 0.21 -10.79
CA LYS A 250 -23.06 -0.25 -11.40
C LYS A 250 -23.14 0.04 -12.88
N SER A 251 -23.93 -0.77 -13.56
CA SER A 251 -24.35 -0.51 -14.94
C SER A 251 -25.80 -0.95 -15.13
N ALA A 252 -26.52 -0.26 -16.02
CA ALA A 252 -27.86 -0.66 -16.44
C ALA A 252 -27.83 -1.83 -17.45
N ASP A 253 -26.68 -2.08 -18.08
CA ASP A 253 -26.48 -3.10 -19.10
C ASP A 253 -25.02 -3.58 -19.11
N LEU A 254 -24.79 -4.87 -19.29
CA LEU A 254 -23.45 -5.45 -19.40
C LEU A 254 -22.64 -4.92 -20.59
N VAL A 255 -23.28 -4.31 -21.60
CA VAL A 255 -22.58 -3.66 -22.72
C VAL A 255 -22.27 -2.19 -22.50
N VAL A 256 -22.81 -1.59 -21.42
CA VAL A 256 -22.52 -0.21 -21.03
C VAL A 256 -21.41 -0.25 -19.97
N PRO A 257 -20.39 0.61 -20.05
CA PRO A 257 -19.34 0.68 -19.03
C PRO A 257 -19.92 0.88 -17.63
N PHE A 258 -19.35 0.16 -16.66
CA PHE A 258 -19.66 0.34 -15.26
C PHE A 258 -19.20 1.73 -14.80
N ALA A 259 -20.00 2.35 -13.93
CA ALA A 259 -19.68 3.62 -13.30
C ALA A 259 -19.76 3.48 -11.79
N ASP A 260 -18.98 4.28 -11.07
CA ASP A 260 -18.95 4.26 -9.61
C ASP A 260 -20.33 4.57 -9.02
N PHE A 261 -20.72 3.78 -8.03
CA PHE A 261 -21.92 4.01 -7.26
C PHE A 261 -21.66 5.17 -6.29
N ALA A 262 -22.44 6.24 -6.43
CA ALA A 262 -22.25 7.47 -5.67
C ALA A 262 -22.19 7.21 -4.16
N GLY A 263 -21.10 7.63 -3.51
CA GLY A 263 -20.88 7.46 -2.07
C GLY A 263 -20.44 6.06 -1.65
N LYS A 264 -20.08 5.19 -2.60
CA LYS A 264 -19.62 3.82 -2.36
C LYS A 264 -18.26 3.55 -3.02
N THR A 265 -17.39 4.55 -2.93
CA THR A 265 -15.99 4.50 -3.36
C THR A 265 -15.06 4.63 -2.14
N GLY A 266 -13.88 4.01 -2.18
CA GLY A 266 -12.89 4.04 -1.11
C GLY A 266 -13.35 3.30 0.15
N ILE A 267 -14.18 2.26 0.01
CA ILE A 267 -14.65 1.46 1.16
C ILE A 267 -13.45 0.69 1.72
N PRO A 268 -13.05 0.89 2.99
CA PRO A 268 -11.97 0.13 3.58
C PRO A 268 -12.32 -1.36 3.62
N GLY A 269 -11.43 -2.20 3.13
CA GLY A 269 -11.58 -3.63 3.18
C GLY A 269 -11.56 -4.20 4.60
N GLN A 270 -12.03 -5.42 4.73
CA GLN A 270 -11.92 -6.25 5.92
C GLN A 270 -11.23 -7.57 5.54
N ALA A 271 -10.61 -8.25 6.51
CA ALA A 271 -9.73 -9.40 6.27
C ALA A 271 -10.34 -10.62 5.54
N VAL A 272 -11.66 -10.70 5.38
CA VAL A 272 -12.32 -11.85 4.70
C VAL A 272 -13.50 -11.39 3.84
N THR A 273 -14.41 -10.62 4.43
CA THR A 273 -15.63 -10.16 3.78
C THR A 273 -15.90 -8.71 4.13
N THR A 274 -16.15 -7.90 3.12
CA THR A 274 -16.64 -6.53 3.28
C THR A 274 -18.09 -6.48 2.85
N SER A 275 -18.89 -5.73 3.60
CA SER A 275 -20.32 -5.56 3.37
C SER A 275 -20.66 -4.09 3.17
N THR A 276 -21.59 -3.81 2.28
CA THR A 276 -22.19 -2.48 2.18
C THR A 276 -23.66 -2.56 1.79
N ALA A 277 -24.42 -1.55 2.17
CA ALA A 277 -25.81 -1.40 1.78
C ALA A 277 -25.95 -0.30 0.73
N LEU A 278 -26.79 -0.50 -0.28
CA LEU A 278 -27.04 0.47 -1.35
C LEU A 278 -28.48 0.94 -1.30
N THR A 279 -28.69 2.22 -1.59
CA THR A 279 -30.00 2.77 -1.93
C THR A 279 -30.04 2.96 -3.44
N ASP A 280 -30.55 1.99 -4.19
CA ASP A 280 -30.70 2.08 -5.65
C ASP A 280 -32.19 2.05 -6.03
N PRO A 281 -32.75 3.09 -6.68
CA PRO A 281 -34.14 3.08 -7.12
C PRO A 281 -34.36 1.90 -8.08
N GLN A 282 -35.07 0.86 -7.63
CA GLN A 282 -35.36 -0.42 -8.29
C GLN A 282 -36.27 -0.27 -9.53
N THR A 283 -35.94 0.66 -10.41
CA THR A 283 -36.76 1.05 -11.57
C THR A 283 -36.30 0.36 -12.86
N ILE A 284 -35.13 -0.28 -12.84
CA ILE A 284 -34.54 -1.07 -13.92
C ILE A 284 -33.71 -2.23 -13.32
N HIS A 285 -33.43 -3.27 -14.12
CA HIS A 285 -32.45 -4.29 -13.75
C HIS A 285 -31.06 -3.66 -13.81
N ASN A 286 -30.33 -3.63 -12.69
CA ASN A 286 -28.95 -3.16 -12.62
C ASN A 286 -27.99 -4.33 -12.42
N PHE A 287 -26.77 -4.16 -12.95
CA PHE A 287 -25.63 -5.03 -12.72
C PHE A 287 -24.66 -4.32 -11.77
N TYR A 288 -24.06 -5.07 -10.86
CA TYR A 288 -23.07 -4.56 -9.91
C TYR A 288 -21.74 -5.26 -10.11
N ARG A 289 -20.66 -4.52 -9.86
CA ARG A 289 -19.28 -5.02 -9.85
C ARG A 289 -18.56 -4.40 -8.67
N ILE A 290 -17.62 -5.14 -8.10
CA ILE A 290 -16.65 -4.63 -7.13
C ILE A 290 -15.32 -4.44 -7.83
N GLU A 291 -14.70 -3.29 -7.63
CA GLU A 291 -13.33 -3.01 -8.05
C GLU A 291 -12.45 -2.90 -6.80
N ALA A 292 -11.41 -3.73 -6.70
CA ALA A 292 -10.37 -3.60 -5.69
C ALA A 292 -9.32 -2.59 -6.15
N LYS A 293 -8.83 -1.77 -5.21
CA LYS A 293 -7.80 -0.78 -5.45
C LYS A 293 -6.72 -0.88 -4.39
N LEU A 294 -5.49 -0.62 -4.80
CA LEU A 294 -4.40 -0.37 -3.86
C LEU A 294 -4.75 0.88 -3.04
N PRO A 295 -4.54 0.86 -1.71
CA PRO A 295 -4.82 2.02 -0.88
C PRO A 295 -3.93 3.20 -1.28
N LEU A 296 -4.52 4.40 -1.28
CA LEU A 296 -3.82 5.64 -1.63
C LEU A 296 -3.13 5.57 -3.02
N ALA A 297 -3.70 4.79 -3.95
CA ALA A 297 -3.26 4.82 -5.34
C ALA A 297 -3.62 6.18 -5.98
N PRO A 298 -2.71 6.79 -6.76
CA PRO A 298 -2.93 8.08 -7.43
C PRO A 298 -3.98 8.03 -8.56
#